data_AF-A0A7R9URP5-F1
#
_entry.id   AF-A0A7R9URP5-F1
#
_cell.length_a   1.000
_cell.length_b   1.000
_cell.length_c   1.000
_cell.angle_alpha   90.00
_cell.angle_beta   90.00
_cell.angle_gamma   90.00
#
_symmetry.space_group_name_H-M   'P 1'
#
loop_
_entity.id
_entity.type
_entity.pdbx_description
1 polymer ?
#
loop_
_entity_poly.entity_id
_entity_poly.type
_entity_poly.pdbx_seq_one_letter_code
_entity_poly.pdbx_strand_id
1 'polypeptide(L)'
;MVHALPEQVARICAHLGVALDEERLRAHVLPRLGFDWMKRHEARFEPRTVRWVDRGVGAFRFLRNGQVGDAHNHLTAQMLERIEAATAPAVAELAELRC
;
A
#
# COMPACT_ATOMS: atom_id res chain seq x y z
N MET A 1 4.41 0.21 -4.57
CA MET A 1 3.92 -1.09 -5.10
C MET A 1 2.93 -0.95 -6.25
N VAL A 2 2.05 0.06 -6.29
CA VAL A 2 0.99 0.18 -7.31
C VAL A 2 1.52 0.33 -8.76
N HIS A 3 2.66 1.00 -8.96
CA HIS A 3 3.15 1.31 -10.32
C HIS A 3 4.28 0.42 -10.85
N ALA A 4 4.92 -0.41 -10.01
CA ALA A 4 6.13 -1.16 -10.37
C ALA A 4 6.30 -2.45 -9.54
N LEU A 5 5.24 -3.25 -9.45
CA LEU A 5 5.21 -4.43 -8.57
C LEU A 5 6.33 -5.46 -8.86
N PRO A 6 6.65 -5.83 -10.12
CA PRO A 6 7.73 -6.78 -10.40
C PRO A 6 9.10 -6.33 -9.89
N GLU A 7 9.44 -5.05 -10.09
CA GLU A 7 10.70 -4.47 -9.63
C GLU A 7 10.80 -4.47 -8.10
N GLN A 8 9.70 -4.18 -7.40
CA GLN A 8 9.70 -4.24 -5.93
C GLN A 8 9.86 -5.68 -5.44
N VAL A 9 9.25 -6.66 -6.10
CA VAL A 9 9.45 -8.08 -5.77
C VAL A 9 10.92 -8.47 -5.98
N ALA A 10 11.55 -8.05 -7.07
CA ALA A 10 12.97 -8.30 -7.33
C ALA A 10 13.86 -7.71 -6.23
N ARG A 11 13.58 -6.49 -5.77
CA ARG A 11 14.31 -5.86 -4.65
C ARG A 11 14.18 -6.65 -3.34
N ILE A 12 12.98 -7.15 -3.04
CA ILE A 12 12.73 -7.98 -1.85
C ILE A 12 13.48 -9.31 -1.97
N CYS A 13 13.42 -9.97 -3.13
CA CYS A 13 14.17 -11.20 -3.41
C CYS A 13 15.67 -11.00 -3.22
N ALA A 14 16.23 -9.92 -3.75
CA ALA A 14 17.65 -9.58 -3.59
C ALA A 14 18.02 -9.35 -2.11
N HIS A 15 17.18 -8.63 -1.37
CA HIS A 15 17.39 -8.37 0.05
C HIS A 15 17.37 -9.67 0.89
N LEU A 16 16.49 -10.62 0.54
CA LEU A 16 16.35 -11.89 1.24
C LEU A 16 17.29 -12.99 0.73
N GLY A 17 18.08 -12.73 -0.32
CA GLY A 17 18.93 -13.74 -0.97
C GLY A 17 18.14 -14.87 -1.65
N VAL A 18 16.89 -14.61 -2.05
CA VAL A 18 16.01 -15.60 -2.67
C VAL A 18 16.07 -15.45 -4.19
N ALA A 19 16.48 -16.52 -4.89
CA ALA A 19 16.37 -16.58 -6.34
C ALA A 19 14.94 -16.91 -6.75
N LEU A 20 14.34 -16.06 -7.59
CA LEU A 20 13.03 -16.26 -8.18
C LEU A 20 13.15 -16.08 -9.70
N ASP A 21 12.85 -17.13 -10.44
CA ASP A 21 12.81 -17.05 -11.90
C ASP A 21 11.58 -16.28 -12.40
N GLU A 22 11.70 -15.75 -13.62
CA GLU A 22 10.68 -14.90 -14.24
C GLU A 22 9.35 -15.63 -14.47
N GLU A 23 9.40 -16.94 -14.74
CA GLU A 23 8.21 -17.76 -14.96
C GLU A 23 7.39 -17.86 -13.67
N ARG A 24 8.01 -18.23 -12.55
CA ARG A 24 7.36 -18.31 -11.23
C ARG A 24 6.87 -16.95 -10.76
N LEU A 25 7.65 -15.89 -11.01
CA LEU A 25 7.24 -14.52 -10.70
C LEU A 25 5.90 -14.20 -11.38
N ARG A 26 5.79 -14.42 -12.69
CA ARG A 26 4.58 -14.09 -13.46
C ARG A 26 3.43 -15.05 -13.24
N ALA A 27 3.69 -16.35 -13.17
CA ALA A 27 2.64 -17.36 -13.08
C ALA A 27 2.06 -17.50 -11.66
N HIS A 28 2.83 -17.20 -10.61
CA HIS A 28 2.43 -17.53 -9.24
C HIS A 28 2.48 -16.36 -8.27
N VAL A 29 3.47 -15.47 -8.38
CA VAL A 29 3.68 -14.41 -7.39
C VAL A 29 2.85 -13.17 -7.72
N LEU A 30 3.05 -12.57 -8.89
CA LEU A 30 2.36 -11.33 -9.27
C LEU A 30 0.82 -11.44 -9.23
N PRO A 31 0.18 -12.53 -9.70
CA PRO A 31 -1.28 -12.65 -9.67
C PRO A 31 -1.85 -12.64 -8.25
N ARG A 32 -1.09 -13.12 -7.26
CA ARG A 32 -1.51 -13.18 -5.85
C ARG A 32 -1.28 -11.88 -5.08
N LEU A 33 -0.38 -11.04 -5.59
CA LEU A 33 -0.09 -9.71 -5.04
C LEU A 33 -1.00 -8.62 -5.62
N GLY A 34 -1.80 -8.94 -6.65
CA GLY A 34 -2.79 -8.04 -7.21
C GLY A 34 -3.92 -7.76 -6.23
N PHE A 35 -4.40 -6.50 -6.19
CA PHE A 35 -5.44 -6.06 -5.27
C PHE A 35 -6.72 -6.90 -5.38
N ASP A 36 -7.17 -7.21 -6.59
CA ASP A 36 -8.38 -8.03 -6.82
C ASP A 36 -8.26 -9.43 -6.22
N TRP A 37 -7.11 -10.07 -6.40
CA TRP A 37 -6.87 -11.38 -5.82
C TRP A 37 -6.87 -11.30 -4.30
N MET A 38 -6.16 -10.32 -3.73
CA MET A 38 -6.11 -10.12 -2.29
C MET A 38 -7.49 -9.83 -1.72
N LYS A 39 -8.28 -8.99 -2.40
CA LYS A 39 -9.64 -8.61 -1.99
C LYS A 39 -10.59 -9.81 -1.98
N ARG A 40 -10.51 -10.69 -2.98
CA ARG A 40 -11.26 -11.97 -2.99
C ARG A 40 -10.83 -12.92 -1.86
N HIS A 41 -9.62 -12.76 -1.33
CA HIS A 41 -9.07 -13.57 -0.24
C HIS A 41 -8.86 -12.76 1.05
N GLU A 42 -9.65 -11.71 1.28
CA GLU A 42 -9.47 -10.74 2.36
C GLU A 42 -9.34 -11.38 3.75
N ALA A 43 -10.08 -12.46 4.01
CA ALA A 43 -10.04 -13.22 5.26
C ALA A 43 -8.66 -13.82 5.61
N ARG A 44 -7.73 -13.91 4.65
CA ARG A 44 -6.34 -14.34 4.89
C ARG A 44 -5.47 -13.22 5.46
N PHE A 45 -5.84 -11.98 5.21
CA PHE A 45 -5.08 -10.77 5.57
C PHE A 45 -5.67 -10.06 6.77
N GLU A 46 -6.97 -10.25 7.01
CA GLU A 46 -7.66 -9.68 8.15
C GLU A 46 -7.04 -10.16 9.48
N PRO A 47 -6.57 -9.23 10.34
CA PRO A 47 -6.02 -9.59 11.65
C PRO A 47 -7.08 -10.24 12.53
N ARG A 48 -6.77 -11.43 13.07
CA ARG A 48 -7.69 -12.20 13.92
C ARG A 48 -7.74 -11.73 15.38
N THR A 49 -6.81 -10.86 15.78
CA THR A 49 -6.64 -10.42 17.17
C THR A 49 -7.45 -9.17 17.51
N VAL A 50 -8.05 -8.51 16.52
CA VAL A 50 -8.85 -7.29 16.72
C VAL A 50 -10.32 -7.59 16.50
N ARG A 51 -11.16 -7.06 17.39
CA ARG A 51 -12.61 -7.04 17.17
C ARG A 51 -12.96 -5.75 16.44
N TRP A 52 -13.38 -5.86 15.20
CA TRP A 52 -13.88 -4.72 14.45
C TRP A 52 -15.19 -4.25 15.05
N VAL A 53 -15.21 -3.01 15.53
CA VAL A 53 -16.43 -2.37 16.04
C VAL A 53 -17.21 -1.86 14.85
N ASP A 54 -18.38 -2.44 14.58
CA ASP A 54 -19.32 -1.87 13.64
C ASP A 54 -19.88 -0.57 14.23
N ARG A 55 -19.54 0.56 13.60
CA ARG A 55 -20.00 1.89 13.99
C ARG A 55 -21.21 2.37 13.18
N GLY A 56 -21.86 1.49 12.40
CA GLY A 56 -23.03 1.82 11.61
C GLY A 56 -22.74 2.69 10.37
N VAL A 57 -21.47 2.90 10.02
CA VAL A 57 -21.02 3.70 8.86
C VAL A 57 -20.66 2.80 7.66
N GLY A 58 -21.24 1.61 7.63
CA GLY A 58 -20.89 0.53 6.69
C GLY A 58 -19.90 -0.47 7.27
N ALA A 59 -19.93 -1.69 6.75
CA ALA A 59 -19.04 -2.76 7.19
C ALA A 59 -17.58 -2.38 6.90
N PHE A 60 -16.75 -2.31 7.95
CA PHE A 60 -15.32 -2.13 7.80
C PHE A 60 -14.71 -3.22 6.91
N ARG A 61 -13.82 -2.83 6.00
CA ARG A 61 -13.06 -3.74 5.13
C ARG A 61 -11.58 -3.45 5.30
N PHE A 62 -10.80 -4.48 5.63
CA PHE A 62 -9.35 -4.37 5.82
C PHE A 62 -8.65 -3.98 4.50
N LEU A 63 -9.05 -4.59 3.39
CA LEU A 63 -8.63 -4.20 2.05
C LEU A 63 -9.68 -3.26 1.45
N ARG A 64 -9.42 -1.95 1.44
CA ARG A 64 -10.44 -0.93 1.07
C ARG A 64 -10.51 -0.65 -0.44
N ASN A 65 -9.65 0.26 -0.94
CA ASN A 65 -9.69 0.75 -2.33
C ASN A 65 -8.44 0.40 -3.15
N GLY A 66 -7.30 0.10 -2.51
CA GLY A 66 -6.09 -0.32 -3.23
C GLY A 66 -5.46 0.71 -4.18
N GLN A 67 -5.87 1.98 -4.11
CA GLN A 67 -5.49 3.02 -5.06
C GLN A 67 -4.70 4.15 -4.40
N VAL A 68 -3.82 4.78 -5.18
CA VAL A 68 -3.12 6.02 -4.83
C VAL A 68 -4.01 7.21 -5.17
N GLY A 69 -3.97 8.27 -4.37
CA GLY A 69 -4.68 9.53 -4.66
C GLY A 69 -6.13 9.58 -4.17
N ASP A 70 -6.64 8.56 -3.49
CA ASP A 70 -8.01 8.58 -2.93
C ASP A 70 -8.22 9.73 -1.92
N ALA A 71 -7.13 10.31 -1.40
CA ALA A 71 -7.17 11.47 -0.51
C ALA A 71 -7.94 12.67 -1.11
N HIS A 72 -7.91 12.87 -2.43
CA HIS A 72 -8.64 13.97 -3.08
C HIS A 72 -10.16 13.88 -2.92
N ASN A 73 -10.70 12.68 -2.64
CA ASN A 73 -12.13 12.48 -2.40
C ASN A 73 -12.55 12.82 -0.96
N HIS A 74 -11.59 12.95 -0.04
CA HIS A 74 -11.86 13.08 1.40
C HIS A 74 -11.30 14.37 2.02
N LEU A 75 -10.33 15.01 1.37
CA LEU A 75 -9.68 16.22 1.86
C LEU A 75 -10.18 17.45 1.11
N THR A 76 -10.48 18.51 1.86
CA THR A 76 -10.72 19.83 1.28
C THR A 76 -9.38 20.48 0.90
N ALA A 77 -9.42 21.48 0.02
CA ALA A 77 -8.22 22.24 -0.37
C ALA A 77 -7.51 22.85 0.85
N GLN A 78 -8.26 23.40 1.81
CA GLN A 78 -7.71 23.95 3.04
C GLN A 78 -7.04 22.88 3.92
N MET A 79 -7.59 21.66 3.96
CA MET A 79 -6.95 20.55 4.70
C MET A 79 -5.64 20.12 4.03
N LEU A 80 -5.61 20.08 2.70
CA LEU A 80 -4.42 19.72 1.94
C LEU A 80 -3.30 20.75 2.16
N GLU A 81 -3.60 22.04 2.04
CA GLU A 81 -2.64 23.13 2.28
C GLU A 81 -2.02 23.05 3.68
N ARG A 82 -2.84 22.76 4.70
CA ARG A 82 -2.35 22.58 6.07
C ARG A 82 -1.43 21.37 6.22
N ILE A 83 -1.71 20.27 5.53
CA ILE A 83 -0.86 19.07 5.54
C ILE A 83 0.46 19.36 4.83
N GLU A 84 0.42 20.01 3.67
CA GLU A 84 1.61 20.40 2.91
C GLU A 84 2.52 21.31 3.73
N ALA A 85 1.97 22.37 4.33
CA ALA A 85 2.72 23.28 5.19
C ALA A 85 3.34 22.56 6.40
N ALA A 86 2.63 21.60 7.00
CA ALA A 86 3.13 20.84 8.15
C ALA A 86 4.22 19.81 7.77
N THR A 87 4.17 19.25 6.56
CA THR A 87 5.12 18.22 6.11
C THR A 87 6.36 18.78 5.42
N ALA A 88 6.29 20.01 4.89
CA ALA A 88 7.37 20.64 4.13
C ALA A 88 8.74 20.65 4.86
N PRO A 89 8.84 20.96 6.17
CA PRO A 89 10.14 20.97 6.85
C PRO A 89 10.81 19.58 6.88
N ALA A 90 10.04 18.54 7.20
CA ALA A 90 10.56 17.17 7.26
C ALA A 90 10.98 16.65 5.87
N VAL A 91 10.24 17.03 4.83
CA VAL A 91 10.60 16.68 3.45
C VAL A 91 11.89 17.37 3.02
N ALA A 92 12.09 18.63 3.40
CA ALA A 92 13.32 19.36 3.11
C ALA A 92 14.55 18.74 3.81
N GLU A 93 14.43 18.42 5.10
CA GLU A 93 15.50 17.74 5.86
C GLU A 93 15.89 16.40 5.22
N LEU A 94 14.91 15.59 4.81
CA LEU A 94 15.17 14.31 4.14
C LEU A 94 15.80 14.46 2.76
N ALA A 95 15.59 15.59 2.08
CA ALA A 95 16.23 15.86 0.79
C ALA A 95 17.72 16.19 0.98
N GLU A 96 18.07 16.92 2.05
CA GLU A 96 19.46 17.25 2.37
C GLU A 96 20.28 16.03 2.80
N LEU A 97 19.67 15.07 3.51
CA LEU A 97 20.31 13.81 3.93
C LEU A 97 20.60 12.82 2.78
N ARG A 98 20.09 13.10 1.58
CA ARG A 98 20.31 12.27 0.38
C ARG A 98 21.40 12.83 -0.55
N CYS A 99 22.05 13.93 -0.16
CA CYS A 99 23.23 14.50 -0.80
C CYS A 99 24.52 13.89 -0.24
#